data_AF-A0A1Y3NN65-F1
#
_entry.id   AF-A0A1Y3NN65-F1
#
_cell.length_a   1.000
_cell.length_b   1.000
_cell.length_c   1.000
_cell.angle_alpha   90.00
_cell.angle_beta   90.00
_cell.angle_gamma   90.00
#
_symmetry.space_group_name_H-M   'P 1'
#
loop_
_entity.id
_entity.type
_entity.pdbx_description
1 polymer ?
#
loop_
_entity_poly.entity_id
_entity_poly.type
_entity_poly.pdbx_seq_one_letter_code
_entity_poly.pdbx_strand_id
1 'polypeptide(L)'
;MSSNETVEYLNSDILHKSTINPVLYKQFDNVFKPKFIQIYNLYIKEDGIAAINIKSTTIKTIEEQMESDNYTYLMFNQAAEEIGELIYNNIYPRMRF
;
A
#
# COMPACT_ATOMS: atom_id res chain seq x y z
N MET A 1 10.50 28.34 41.81
CA MET A 1 10.36 28.81 40.42
C MET A 1 11.12 27.86 39.52
N SER A 2 10.39 27.26 38.58
CA SER A 2 10.80 26.46 37.42
C SER A 2 11.73 25.26 37.62
N SER A 3 11.12 24.10 37.83
CA SER A 3 11.68 22.78 37.48
C SER A 3 11.70 22.64 35.96
N ASN A 4 12.88 22.46 35.38
CA ASN A 4 13.05 22.07 33.98
C ASN A 4 12.76 20.57 33.86
N GLU A 5 11.55 20.23 33.43
CA GLU A 5 11.21 18.86 33.02
C GLU A 5 11.75 18.60 31.61
N THR A 6 12.82 17.83 31.54
CA THR A 6 13.28 17.20 30.30
C THR A 6 12.30 16.08 29.95
N VAL A 7 11.46 16.33 28.94
CA VAL A 7 10.60 15.29 28.35
C VAL A 7 11.50 14.36 27.53
N GLU A 8 11.94 13.27 28.16
CA GLU A 8 12.56 12.16 27.45
C GLU A 8 11.48 11.44 26.63
N TYR A 9 11.58 11.55 25.30
CA TYR A 9 10.77 10.75 24.39
C TYR A 9 11.20 9.28 24.52
N LEU A 10 10.38 8.49 25.22
CA LEU A 10 10.53 7.04 25.39
C LEU A 10 10.22 6.31 24.07
N ASN A 11 11.03 6.52 23.05
CA ASN A 11 10.90 5.87 21.74
C ASN A 11 11.63 4.51 21.74
N SER A 12 11.09 3.51 22.45
CA SER A 12 11.58 2.13 22.28
C SER A 12 10.56 1.01 22.47
N ASP A 13 9.32 1.28 22.90
CA ASP A 13 8.35 0.21 23.19
C ASP A 13 7.41 -0.16 22.02
N ILE A 14 7.77 0.19 20.78
CA ILE A 14 7.09 -0.30 19.56
C ILE A 14 7.94 -1.39 18.88
N LEU A 15 8.65 -2.19 19.67
CA LEU A 15 9.34 -3.40 19.22
C LEU A 15 8.72 -4.59 19.96
N HIS A 16 8.24 -5.58 19.20
CA HIS A 16 7.71 -6.88 19.65
C HIS A 16 6.19 -7.07 19.75
N LYS A 17 5.40 -6.52 18.83
CA LYS A 17 4.20 -7.26 18.37
C LYS A 17 4.60 -8.05 17.13
N SER A 18 4.49 -9.37 17.22
CA SER A 18 4.77 -10.31 16.11
C SER A 18 4.18 -9.80 14.80
N THR A 19 5.05 -9.45 13.84
CA THR A 19 4.71 -9.03 12.47
C THR A 19 4.47 -10.22 11.54
N ILE A 20 4.55 -11.45 12.06
CA ILE A 20 4.54 -12.70 11.28
C ILE A 20 3.16 -12.94 10.64
N ASN A 21 2.09 -12.35 11.17
CA ASN A 21 0.75 -12.39 10.57
C ASN A 21 0.07 -11.02 10.72
N PRO A 22 0.25 -10.08 9.78
CA PRO A 22 -0.56 -8.87 9.78
C PRO A 22 -2.04 -9.26 9.74
N VAL A 23 -2.82 -8.82 10.72
CA VAL A 23 -4.27 -9.04 10.72
C VAL A 23 -4.85 -8.08 9.67
N LEU A 24 -5.03 -8.59 8.45
CA LEU A 24 -5.54 -7.82 7.31
C LEU A 24 -7.07 -7.65 7.35
N TYR A 25 -7.75 -8.38 8.25
CA TYR A 25 -9.20 -8.36 8.44
C TYR A 25 -9.69 -7.32 9.47
N LYS A 26 -8.80 -6.44 9.95
CA LYS A 26 -9.20 -5.33 10.83
C LYS A 26 -9.70 -4.15 9.99
N GLN A 27 -10.45 -3.25 10.63
CA GLN A 27 -10.87 -2.00 10.01
C GLN A 27 -9.65 -1.23 9.48
N PHE A 28 -9.80 -0.65 8.28
CA PHE A 28 -8.76 0.19 7.69
C PHE A 28 -8.47 1.40 8.57
N ASP A 29 -7.20 1.68 8.82
CA ASP A 29 -6.78 2.84 9.59
C ASP A 29 -6.56 4.02 8.64
N ASN A 30 -7.34 5.08 8.83
CA ASN A 30 -7.32 6.28 8.00
C ASN A 30 -5.94 6.97 7.97
N VAL A 31 -5.04 6.68 8.91
CA VAL A 31 -3.65 7.15 8.86
C VAL A 31 -2.92 6.71 7.58
N PHE A 32 -3.31 5.58 6.98
CA PHE A 32 -2.70 5.07 5.75
C PHE A 32 -3.33 5.63 4.47
N LYS A 33 -4.50 6.26 4.55
CA LYS A 33 -5.24 6.78 3.40
C LYS A 33 -4.39 7.69 2.48
N PRO A 34 -3.59 8.65 3.00
CA PRO A 34 -2.72 9.47 2.16
C PRO A 34 -1.72 8.65 1.34
N LYS A 35 -1.20 7.56 1.91
CA LYS A 35 -0.25 6.69 1.22
C LYS A 35 -0.92 5.86 0.12
N PHE A 36 -2.14 5.39 0.37
CA PHE A 36 -2.94 4.67 -0.62
C PHE A 36 -3.30 5.56 -1.80
N ILE A 37 -3.70 6.82 -1.54
CA ILE A 37 -3.92 7.83 -2.58
C ILE A 37 -2.65 8.07 -3.41
N GLN A 38 -1.49 8.16 -2.76
CA GLN A 38 -0.23 8.33 -3.47
C GLN A 38 0.08 7.13 -4.39
N ILE A 39 -0.13 5.90 -3.92
CA ILE A 39 0.08 4.68 -4.73
C ILE A 39 -0.85 4.69 -5.94
N TYR A 40 -2.13 4.99 -5.71
CA TYR A 40 -3.12 5.09 -6.78
C TYR A 40 -2.71 6.10 -7.84
N ASN A 41 -2.39 7.34 -7.45
CA ASN A 41 -2.04 8.42 -8.38
C ASN A 41 -0.76 8.15 -9.18
N LEU A 42 0.22 7.46 -8.58
CA LEU A 42 1.50 7.18 -9.25
C LEU A 42 1.42 5.98 -10.18
N TYR A 43 0.81 4.90 -9.71
CA TYR A 43 0.95 3.59 -10.33
C TYR A 43 -0.34 3.03 -10.91
N ILE A 44 -1.52 3.37 -10.38
CA ILE A 44 -2.78 2.73 -10.77
C ILE A 44 -3.57 3.57 -11.78
N LYS A 45 -3.68 4.87 -11.53
CA LYS A 45 -4.45 5.80 -12.34
C LYS A 45 -3.95 5.78 -13.79
N GLU A 46 -4.84 5.70 -14.78
CA GLU A 46 -4.48 5.49 -16.19
C GLU A 46 -3.56 6.60 -16.76
N ASP A 47 -3.70 7.84 -16.28
CA ASP A 47 -2.85 8.98 -16.65
C ASP A 47 -1.68 9.23 -15.67
N GLY A 48 -1.43 8.29 -14.76
CA GLY A 48 -0.33 8.34 -13.80
C GLY A 48 1.04 8.28 -14.48
N ILE A 49 2.00 9.06 -13.98
CA ILE A 49 3.36 9.16 -14.56
C ILE A 49 4.10 7.82 -14.61
N ALA A 50 3.75 6.89 -13.73
CA ALA A 50 4.33 5.54 -13.67
C ALA A 50 3.22 4.47 -13.71
N ALA A 51 2.13 4.76 -14.43
CA ALA A 51 0.99 3.85 -14.55
C ALA A 51 1.46 2.46 -15.01
N ILE A 52 1.10 1.44 -14.23
CA ILE A 52 1.45 0.06 -14.52
C ILE A 52 0.48 -0.53 -15.55
N ASN A 53 0.97 -1.46 -16.36
CA ASN A 53 0.17 -2.10 -17.38
C ASN A 53 -0.70 -3.23 -16.79
N ILE A 54 -1.85 -2.89 -16.21
CA ILE A 54 -2.82 -3.86 -15.65
C ILE A 54 -4.19 -3.73 -16.34
N LYS A 55 -5.09 -4.68 -16.08
CA LYS A 55 -6.43 -4.69 -16.67
C LYS A 55 -7.25 -3.47 -16.21
N SER A 56 -7.95 -2.84 -17.15
CA SER A 56 -8.87 -1.71 -16.87
C SER A 56 -9.96 -2.09 -15.85
N THR A 57 -10.40 -3.35 -15.79
CA THR A 57 -11.35 -3.82 -14.76
C THR A 57 -10.80 -3.67 -13.35
N THR A 58 -9.50 -3.95 -13.17
CA THR A 58 -8.82 -3.87 -11.87
C THR A 58 -8.64 -2.41 -11.44
N ILE A 59 -8.31 -1.53 -12.38
CA ILE A 59 -8.26 -0.08 -12.17
C ILE A 59 -9.63 0.42 -11.69
N LYS A 60 -10.71 0.10 -12.42
CA LYS A 60 -12.07 0.52 -12.06
C LYS A 60 -12.52 0.05 -10.68
N THR A 61 -12.23 -1.19 -10.32
CA THR A 61 -12.56 -1.70 -8.97
C THR A 61 -11.85 -0.91 -7.88
N ILE A 62 -10.59 -0.52 -8.09
CA ILE A 62 -9.84 0.31 -7.15
C ILE A 62 -10.44 1.73 -7.09
N GLU A 63 -10.75 2.32 -8.24
CA GLU A 63 -11.38 3.64 -8.34
C GLU A 63 -12.72 3.68 -7.59
N GLU A 64 -13.60 2.72 -7.83
CA GLU A 64 -14.89 2.59 -7.15
C GLU A 64 -14.73 2.47 -5.62
N GLN A 65 -13.73 1.71 -5.14
CA GLN A 65 -13.44 1.61 -3.71
C GLN A 65 -12.94 2.94 -3.13
N MET A 66 -12.13 3.69 -3.87
CA MET A 66 -11.64 5.00 -3.42
C MET A 66 -12.74 6.07 -3.42
N GLU A 67 -13.58 6.10 -4.45
CA GLU A 67 -14.72 7.03 -4.58
C GLU A 67 -15.79 6.81 -3.52
N SER A 68 -16.02 5.54 -3.15
CA SER A 68 -16.96 5.15 -2.09
C SER A 68 -16.39 5.23 -0.67
N ASP A 69 -15.14 5.69 -0.51
CA ASP A 69 -14.39 5.70 0.75
C ASP A 69 -14.26 4.31 1.42
N ASN A 70 -14.33 3.24 0.63
CA ASN A 70 -14.26 1.85 1.08
C ASN A 70 -12.83 1.30 1.01
N TYR A 71 -11.92 1.93 1.77
CA TYR A 71 -10.51 1.52 1.80
C TYR A 71 -10.33 0.20 2.56
N THR A 72 -9.50 -0.69 2.01
CA THR A 72 -9.11 -1.94 2.66
C THR A 72 -7.61 -2.16 2.50
N TYR A 73 -6.98 -2.88 3.43
CA TYR A 73 -5.56 -3.23 3.32
C TYR A 73 -5.25 -4.11 2.09
N LEU A 74 -6.27 -4.70 1.46
CA LEU A 74 -6.14 -5.63 0.34
C LEU A 74 -6.55 -5.03 -1.02
N MET A 75 -6.93 -3.75 -1.08
CA MET A 75 -7.52 -3.17 -2.30
C MET A 75 -6.59 -3.21 -3.52
N PHE A 76 -5.28 -3.30 -3.33
CA PHE A 76 -4.30 -3.40 -4.42
C PHE A 76 -3.85 -4.84 -4.73
N ASN A 77 -4.38 -5.87 -4.06
CA ASN A 77 -3.91 -7.25 -4.24
C ASN A 77 -4.06 -7.74 -5.68
N GLN A 78 -5.21 -7.49 -6.30
CA GLN A 78 -5.44 -7.88 -7.69
C GLN A 78 -4.44 -7.22 -8.64
N ALA A 79 -4.12 -5.94 -8.42
CA ALA A 79 -3.10 -5.24 -9.20
C ALA A 79 -1.70 -5.85 -8.97
N ALA A 80 -1.36 -6.20 -7.72
CA ALA A 80 -0.10 -6.85 -7.39
C ALA A 80 0.05 -8.23 -8.03
N GLU A 81 -1.02 -9.03 -8.09
CA GLU A 81 -1.05 -10.33 -8.77
C GLU A 81 -0.80 -10.18 -10.27
N GLU A 82 -1.49 -9.26 -10.93
CA GLU A 82 -1.32 -9.00 -12.37
C GLU A 82 0.11 -8.52 -12.71
N ILE A 83 0.68 -7.62 -11.90
CA ILE A 83 2.08 -7.22 -12.06
C ILE A 83 3.01 -8.42 -11.86
N GLY A 84 2.75 -9.25 -10.84
CA GLY A 84 3.52 -10.44 -10.55
C GLY A 84 3.57 -11.39 -11.76
N GLU A 85 2.43 -11.65 -12.39
CA GLU A 85 2.34 -12.42 -13.62
C GLU A 85 3.14 -11.78 -14.77
N LEU A 86 3.04 -10.46 -14.94
CA LEU A 86 3.78 -9.76 -16.00
C LEU A 86 5.29 -9.83 -15.81
N ILE A 87 5.77 -9.64 -14.58
CA ILE A 87 7.19 -9.75 -14.24
C ILE A 87 7.66 -11.18 -14.48
N TYR A 88 6.93 -12.17 -13.98
CA TYR A 88 7.28 -13.58 -14.10
C TYR A 88 7.34 -14.04 -15.57
N ASN A 89 6.38 -13.62 -16.39
CA ASN A 89 6.30 -14.07 -17.78
C ASN A 89 7.26 -13.31 -18.72
N ASN A 90 7.58 -12.04 -18.42
CA ASN A 90 8.32 -11.19 -19.37
C ASN A 90 9.71 -10.79 -18.91
N ILE A 91 9.92 -10.56 -17.62
CA ILE A 91 11.17 -10.01 -17.08
C ILE A 91 12.05 -11.13 -16.54
N TYR A 92 11.50 -12.00 -15.70
CA TYR A 92 12.25 -13.07 -15.04
C TYR A 92 13.01 -13.98 -16.02
N PRO A 93 12.45 -14.43 -17.16
CA PRO A 93 13.16 -15.29 -18.10
C PRO A 93 14.33 -14.60 -18.81
N ARG A 94 14.38 -13.27 -18.75
CA ARG A 94 15.41 -12.44 -19.38
C ARG A 94 16.50 -12.01 -18.40
N MET A 95 16.32 -12.23 -17.10
CA MET A 95 17.35 -12.03 -16.10
C MET A 95 18.42 -13.11 -16.29
N ARG A 96 19.56 -12.72 -16.87
CA ARG A 96 20.75 -13.57 -16.91
C ARG A 96 21.52 -13.36 -15.61
N PHE A 97 21.61 -14.41 -14.80
CA PHE A 97 22.50 -14.48 -13.65
C PHE A 97 23.81 -15.16 -14.03
#